data_AF-A0A3E0M2F2-F1
#
_entry.id   AF-A0A3E0M2F2-F1
#
_cell.length_a   1.000
_cell.length_b   1.000
_cell.length_c   1.000
_cell.angle_alpha   90.00
_cell.angle_beta   90.00
_cell.angle_gamma   90.00
#
_symmetry.space_group_name_H-M   'P 1'
#
loop_
_entity.id
_entity.type
_entity.pdbx_description
1 polymer ?
#
loop_
_entity_poly.entity_id
_entity_poly.type
_entity_poly.pdbx_seq_one_letter_code
_entity_poly.pdbx_strand_id
1 'polypeptide(L)' 'MTTFKAYLLEPSLFGLKHSNRDFSQKETWGKNQFNSSFPASLCAYWDWKGLKNVYLKLDENLKIQPALIRGVSIPP' A
#
# COMPACT_ATOMS: atom_id res chain seq x y z
N MET A 1 -3.47 32.83 -24.19
CA MET A 1 -2.36 32.20 -23.45
C MET A 1 -3.01 31.26 -22.44
N THR A 2 -3.24 30.02 -22.86
CA THR A 2 -4.04 29.05 -22.09
C THR A 2 -3.13 28.36 -21.08
N THR A 3 -3.34 28.65 -19.80
CA THR A 3 -2.60 28.05 -18.70
C THR A 3 -2.92 26.56 -18.65
N PHE A 4 -1.99 25.72 -19.11
CA PHE A 4 -2.03 24.29 -18.80
C PHE A 4 -1.87 24.18 -17.27
N LYS A 5 -2.98 24.02 -16.54
CA LYS A 5 -2.94 23.35 -15.24
C LYS A 5 -2.50 21.93 -15.55
N ALA A 6 -1.20 21.67 -15.53
CA ALA A 6 -0.72 20.34 -15.23
C ALA A 6 -1.48 19.97 -13.95
N TYR A 7 -2.36 18.96 -14.02
CA TYR A 7 -2.88 18.34 -12.81
C TYR A 7 -1.63 17.86 -12.09
N LEU A 8 -1.16 18.66 -11.12
CA LEU A 8 0.05 18.37 -10.37
C LEU A 8 -0.23 17.01 -9.75
N LEU A 9 0.42 15.99 -10.29
CA LEU A 9 0.40 14.68 -9.68
C LEU A 9 1.13 14.87 -8.36
N GLU A 10 0.36 15.11 -7.29
CA GLU A 10 0.94 15.29 -5.98
C GLU A 10 1.76 14.04 -5.67
N PRO A 11 2.99 14.20 -5.17
CA PRO A 11 3.80 13.07 -4.76
C PRO A 11 2.95 12.17 -3.86
N SER A 12 2.92 10.88 -4.17
CA SER A 12 2.24 9.87 -3.38
C SER A 12 2.83 8.51 -3.70
N LEU A 13 2.65 7.56 -2.79
CA LEU A 13 2.95 6.16 -3.07
C LEU A 13 1.78 5.53 -3.85
N PHE A 14 2.11 4.59 -4.75
CA PHE A 14 1.15 3.91 -5.61
C PHE A 14 -0.09 3.42 -4.84
N GLY A 15 -1.28 3.74 -5.35
CA GLY A 15 -2.55 3.30 -4.78
C GLY A 15 -3.00 4.03 -3.51
N LEU A 16 -2.17 4.87 -2.89
CA LEU A 16 -2.56 5.65 -1.70
C LEU A 16 -3.29 6.94 -2.13
N LYS A 17 -4.61 6.96 -1.94
CA LYS A 17 -5.49 8.11 -2.27
C LYS A 17 -5.93 8.92 -1.05
N HIS A 18 -6.05 8.27 0.11
CA HIS A 18 -6.51 8.89 1.35
C HIS A 18 -5.48 8.63 2.44
N SER A 19 -4.40 9.41 2.40
CA SER A 19 -3.32 9.35 3.38
C SER A 19 -3.34 10.63 4.22
N ASN A 20 -3.11 10.51 5.52
CA ASN A 20 -2.82 11.66 6.38
C ASN A 20 -1.36 12.15 6.24
N ARG A 21 -0.61 11.58 5.28
CA ARG A 21 0.80 11.88 4.98
C ARG A 21 0.87 12.75 3.73
N ASP A 22 1.66 13.81 3.80
CA ASP A 22 2.02 14.63 2.65
C ASP A 22 3.38 14.17 2.09
N PHE A 23 3.37 13.38 1.01
CA PHE A 23 4.61 12.86 0.42
C PHE A 23 5.38 13.91 -0.39
N SER A 24 4.88 15.15 -0.52
CA SER A 24 5.70 16.26 -0.99
C SER A 24 6.74 16.70 0.05
N GLN A 25 6.50 16.37 1.33
CA GLN A 25 7.42 16.68 2.43
C GLN A 25 8.49 15.61 2.58
N LYS A 26 9.74 16.05 2.76
CA LYS A 26 10.91 15.17 2.92
C LYS A 26 10.76 14.26 4.15
N GLU A 27 10.13 14.76 5.21
CA GLU A 27 9.96 14.10 6.50
C GLU A 27 9.10 12.83 6.36
N THR A 28 8.16 12.82 5.42
CA THR A 28 7.30 11.67 5.12
C THR A 28 8.07 10.50 4.50
N TRP A 29 9.21 10.77 3.89
CA TRP A 29 10.14 9.75 3.39
C TRP A 29 11.09 9.21 4.47
N GLY A 30 10.99 9.73 5.71
CA GLY A 30 11.75 9.22 6.85
C GLY A 30 11.30 7.82 7.29
N LYS A 31 12.21 7.09 7.96
CA LYS A 31 12.07 5.68 8.38
C LYS A 31 10.69 5.33 8.95
N ASN A 32 10.15 6.13 9.87
CA ASN A 32 8.90 5.78 10.57
C ASN A 32 7.65 5.97 9.70
N GLN A 33 7.64 7.02 8.88
CA GLN A 33 6.51 7.29 8.00
C GLN A 33 6.58 6.37 6.78
N PHE A 34 7.69 6.38 6.05
CA PHE A 34 7.84 5.54 4.88
C PHE A 34 7.58 4.04 5.16
N ASN A 35 8.15 3.47 6.24
CA ASN A 35 8.01 2.04 6.52
C ASN A 35 6.58 1.58 6.85
N SER A 36 5.69 2.49 7.23
CA SER A 36 4.27 2.17 7.44
C SER A 36 3.43 2.38 6.18
N SER A 37 3.78 3.35 5.33
CA SER A 37 3.05 3.58 4.07
C SER A 37 3.50 2.69 2.91
N PHE A 38 4.79 2.34 2.86
CA PHE A 38 5.35 1.56 1.76
C PHE A 38 4.73 0.16 1.63
N PRO A 39 4.55 -0.63 2.71
CA PRO A 39 3.89 -1.93 2.61
C PRO A 39 2.49 -1.81 2.01
N ALA A 40 1.69 -0.83 2.44
CA ALA A 40 0.35 -0.61 1.91
C ALA A 40 0.36 -0.29 0.40
N SER A 41 1.30 0.55 -0.03
CA SER A 41 1.48 0.88 -1.44
C SER A 41 1.94 -0.32 -2.28
N LEU A 42 2.88 -1.12 -1.77
CA LEU A 42 3.34 -2.34 -2.42
C LEU A 42 2.20 -3.34 -2.62
N CYS A 43 1.32 -3.46 -1.62
CA CYS A 43 0.12 -4.31 -1.70
C CYS A 43 -0.84 -3.85 -2.80
N ALA A 44 -1.07 -2.53 -2.90
CA ALA A 44 -1.89 -1.96 -3.97
C ALA A 44 -1.27 -2.20 -5.35
N TYR A 45 0.06 -2.11 -5.46
CA TYR A 45 0.78 -2.39 -6.70
C TYR A 45 0.68 -3.86 -7.12
N TRP A 46 0.88 -4.79 -6.19
CA TRP A 46 0.71 -6.22 -6.45
C TRP A 46 -0.72 -6.57 -6.85
N ASP A 47 -1.72 -5.97 -6.20
CA ASP A 47 -3.12 -6.16 -6.54
C ASP A 47 -3.43 -5.66 -7.96
N TRP A 48 -2.91 -4.48 -8.32
CA TRP A 48 -3.02 -3.92 -9.67
C TRP A 48 -2.33 -4.81 -10.73
N LYS A 49 -1.25 -5.49 -10.37
CA LYS A 49 -0.57 -6.49 -11.23
C LYS A 49 -1.28 -7.84 -11.29
N GLY A 50 -2.38 -8.04 -10.54
CA GLY A 50 -3.07 -9.32 -10.46
C GLY A 50 -2.28 -10.40 -9.68
N LEU A 51 -1.29 -9.98 -8.88
CA LEU A 51 -0.48 -10.88 -8.07
C LEU A 51 -1.17 -11.17 -6.72
N LYS A 52 -0.98 -12.39 -6.22
CA LYS A 52 -1.51 -12.81 -4.92
C LYS A 52 -0.72 -12.12 -3.81
N ASN A 53 -1.38 -11.25 -3.06
CA ASN A 53 -0.78 -10.66 -1.87
C ASN A 53 -0.81 -11.68 -0.71
N VAL A 54 0.38 -12.20 -0.33
CA VAL A 54 0.56 -13.11 0.81
C VAL A 54 0.90 -12.30 2.05
N TYR A 55 0.14 -12.49 3.12
CA TYR A 55 0.31 -11.83 4.42
C TYR A 55 0.53 -12.84 5.53
N LEU A 56 1.09 -12.35 6.63
CA LEU A 56 1.14 -13.07 7.88
C LEU A 56 -0.14 -12.76 8.67
N LYS A 57 -0.88 -13.80 9.01
CA LYS A 57 -2.02 -13.77 9.93
C LYS A 57 -1.61 -14.53 11.20
N LEU A 58 -2.10 -14.11 12.35
CA LEU A 58 -2.01 -14.90 13.57
C LEU A 58 -3.29 -15.74 13.73
N ASP A 59 -3.15 -17.00 14.09
CA ASP A 59 -4.27 -17.81 14.55
C ASP A 59 -4.66 -17.48 16.00
N GLU A 60 -5.70 -18.15 16.50
CA GLU A 60 -6.19 -18.02 17.88
C GLU A 60 -5.13 -18.36 18.95
N ASN A 61 -4.07 -19.07 18.57
CA ASN A 61 -2.95 -19.45 19.43
C ASN A 61 -1.70 -18.58 19.17
N LEU A 62 -1.84 -17.45 18.47
CA LEU A 62 -0.77 -16.53 18.12
C LEU A 62 0.34 -17.16 17.24
N LYS A 63 0.03 -18.24 16.51
CA LYS A 63 0.97 -18.80 15.53
C LYS A 63 0.80 -18.13 14.17
N ILE A 64 1.92 -17.94 13.49
CA ILE A 64 1.98 -17.33 12.16
C ILE A 64 1.40 -18.30 11.12
N GLN A 65 0.44 -17.80 10.34
CA GLN A 65 -0.20 -18.49 9.22
C GLN A 65 -0.12 -17.61 7.97
N PRO A 66 0.21 -18.15 6.79
CA PRO A 66 0.09 -17.40 5.54
C PRO A 66 -1.38 -17.16 5.20
N ALA A 67 -1.73 -15.96 4.75
CA ALA A 67 -3.08 -15.57 4.35
C ALA A 67 -3.08 -14.77 3.04
N LEU A 68 -4.15 -14.88 2.26
CA LEU A 68 -4.37 -14.04 1.07
C LEU A 68 -5.41 -12.96 1.41
N ILE A 69 -5.16 -11.70 1.03
CA ILE A 69 -6.14 -10.61 1.26
C ILE A 69 -7.39 -10.75 0.37
N ARG A 70 -7.28 -11.44 -0.76
CA ARG A 70 -8.47 -11.82 -1.53
C ARG A 70 -9.00 -13.11 -0.94
N GLY A 71 -10.17 -13.04 -0.30
CA GLY A 71 -10.88 -14.15 0.35
C GLY A 71 -11.35 -15.27 -0.58
N VAL A 72 -10.48 -15.78 -1.45
CA VAL A 72 -10.67 -17.06 -2.11
C VAL A 72 -9.99 -18.08 -1.21
N SER A 73 -10.79 -18.74 -0.37
CA SER A 73 -10.39 -19.97 0.30
C SER A 73 -9.87 -20.94 -0.75
N ILE A 74 -8.64 -21.41 -0.59
CA ILE A 74 -8.19 -22.60 -1.32
C ILE A 74 -8.77 -23.77 -0.52
N PRO A 75 -9.77 -24.52 -1.04
CA PRO A 75 -10.16 -25.76 -0.39
C PRO A 75 -8.96 -26.72 -0.36
N PRO A 76 -8.93 -27.66 0.60
CA PRO A 76 -7.81 -28.57 0.82
C PRO A 76 -7.39 -29.33 -0.45
#